data_AF-A0A1J5KJR1-F1
#
_entry.id   AF-A0A1J5KJR1-F1
#
_cell.length_a   1.000
_cell.length_b   1.000
_cell.length_c   1.000
_cell.angle_alpha   90.00
_cell.angle_beta   90.00
_cell.angle_gamma   90.00
#
_symmetry.space_group_name_H-M   'P 1'
#
loop_
_entity.id
_entity.type
_entity.pdbx_description
1 polymer ?
#
loop_
_entity_poly.entity_id
_entity_poly.type
_entity_poly.pdbx_seq_one_letter_code
_entity_poly.pdbx_strand_id
1 'polypeptide(L)'
;MKTLITTYIILFTVIVSAQTQISKLQNVNFTETHVSNLKIELNVDSLKELENAFNIEKLEKMLEETANEGEVEFKITCNKPAVKPNGVKRKISYSVKSENLEKEEFIKIVERIYNGAKKYYLN
;
A
#
# COMPACT_ATOMS: atom_id res chain seq x y z
N MET A 1 -28.93 8.86 64.17
CA MET A 1 -29.77 8.55 63.00
C MET A 1 -30.52 9.82 62.60
N LYS A 2 -30.39 10.30 61.35
CA LYS A 2 -31.23 11.37 60.76
C LYS A 2 -31.44 11.13 59.26
N THR A 3 -32.05 9.98 58.98
CA THR A 3 -32.76 9.64 57.73
C THR A 3 -34.08 10.43 57.66
N LEU A 4 -34.70 10.76 56.50
CA LEU A 4 -34.33 10.55 55.09
C LEU A 4 -35.17 11.46 54.17
N ILE A 5 -34.60 11.95 53.05
CA ILE A 5 -35.24 12.74 51.95
C ILE A 5 -36.06 13.97 52.44
N THR A 6 -36.82 14.78 51.68
CA THR A 6 -37.28 14.93 50.27
C THR A 6 -37.47 16.47 50.03
N THR A 7 -37.55 17.11 48.85
CA THR A 7 -37.64 16.75 47.41
C THR A 7 -37.02 17.91 46.54
N TYR A 8 -36.71 17.63 45.28
CA TYR A 8 -36.62 18.52 44.07
C TYR A 8 -36.47 20.06 44.20
N ILE A 9 -35.53 20.60 43.41
CA ILE A 9 -35.85 21.30 42.14
C ILE A 9 -34.74 21.00 41.12
N ILE A 10 -35.10 20.73 39.87
CA ILE A 10 -34.16 20.56 38.75
C ILE A 10 -34.00 21.92 38.07
N LEU A 11 -32.77 22.42 37.95
CA LEU A 11 -32.47 23.61 37.16
C LEU A 11 -31.49 23.26 36.03
N PHE A 12 -32.00 23.17 34.81
CA PHE A 12 -31.19 23.00 33.60
C PHE A 12 -30.63 24.36 33.18
N THR A 13 -29.36 24.64 33.47
CA THR A 13 -28.68 25.86 33.01
C THR A 13 -27.33 25.55 32.36
N VAL A 14 -27.38 25.50 31.02
CA VAL A 14 -26.29 25.77 30.06
C VAL A 14 -24.96 25.04 30.30
N ILE A 15 -24.75 23.93 29.57
CA ILE A 15 -23.39 23.53 29.17
C ILE A 15 -22.94 24.54 28.11
N VAL A 16 -22.30 25.62 28.54
CA VAL A 16 -21.45 26.40 27.62
C VAL A 16 -20.24 25.52 27.33
N SER A 17 -20.27 24.78 26.23
CA SER A 17 -19.07 24.14 25.70
C SER A 17 -18.10 25.26 25.33
N ALA A 18 -17.19 25.58 26.25
CA ALA A 18 -16.17 26.58 26.05
C ALA A 18 -15.32 26.16 24.85
N GLN A 19 -15.58 26.79 23.70
CA GLN A 19 -14.70 26.73 22.53
C GLN A 19 -13.47 27.57 22.87
N THR A 20 -12.64 27.03 23.76
CA THR A 20 -11.31 27.55 24.04
C THR A 20 -10.60 27.62 22.70
N GLN A 21 -10.24 28.83 22.29
CA GLN A 21 -9.35 29.01 21.17
C GLN A 21 -8.01 28.42 21.61
N ILE A 22 -7.77 27.14 21.27
CA ILE A 22 -6.47 26.50 21.43
C ILE A 22 -5.55 27.10 20.37
N SER A 23 -5.15 28.32 20.67
CA SER A 23 -3.79 28.84 20.55
C SER A 23 -2.98 28.13 19.48
N LYS A 24 -3.01 28.69 18.27
CA LYS A 24 -1.97 28.61 17.24
C LYS A 24 -1.09 27.37 17.43
N LEU A 25 -1.57 26.19 17.02
CA LEU A 25 -0.70 25.02 16.96
C LEU A 25 0.35 25.29 15.89
N GLN A 26 1.44 25.90 16.36
CA GLN A 26 2.83 25.59 16.08
C GLN A 26 3.06 24.95 14.73
N ASN A 27 3.88 25.60 13.88
CA ASN A 27 4.39 25.05 12.62
C ASN A 27 4.86 23.60 12.81
N VAL A 28 3.96 22.65 12.56
CA VAL A 28 4.32 21.25 12.34
C VAL A 28 4.83 21.23 10.92
N ASN A 29 6.11 21.55 10.78
CA ASN A 29 6.87 21.11 9.62
C ASN A 29 6.86 19.58 9.70
N PHE A 30 5.83 18.98 9.09
CA PHE A 30 5.86 17.59 8.70
C PHE A 30 7.02 17.47 7.71
N THR A 31 8.19 17.07 8.22
CA THR A 31 9.31 16.64 7.39
C THR A 31 8.79 15.56 6.47
N GLU A 32 8.85 15.78 5.16
CA GLU A 32 8.23 14.92 4.16
C GLU A 32 8.59 13.46 4.41
N THR A 33 7.60 12.64 4.76
CA THR A 33 7.82 11.25 5.16
C THR A 33 7.92 10.36 3.92
N HIS A 34 9.04 10.46 3.21
CA HIS A 34 9.35 9.64 2.05
C HIS A 34 9.59 8.18 2.44
N VAL A 35 9.10 7.24 1.63
CA VAL A 35 9.36 5.80 1.80
C VAL A 35 10.80 5.50 1.38
N SER A 36 11.64 5.00 2.28
CA SER A 36 13.06 4.73 2.00
C SER A 36 13.34 3.34 1.42
N ASN A 37 12.40 2.40 1.49
CA ASN A 37 12.53 1.07 0.90
C ASN A 37 11.14 0.57 0.47
N LEU A 38 10.99 0.16 -0.80
CA LEU A 38 9.73 -0.32 -1.36
C LEU A 38 9.88 -1.72 -1.97
N LYS A 39 9.20 -2.71 -1.38
CA LYS A 39 9.13 -4.07 -1.93
C LYS A 39 7.71 -4.41 -2.40
N ILE A 40 7.59 -4.81 -3.66
CA ILE A 40 6.36 -5.28 -4.28
C ILE A 40 6.58 -6.72 -4.76
N GLU A 41 6.05 -7.70 -4.03
CA GLU A 41 6.02 -9.10 -4.46
C GLU A 41 4.60 -9.52 -4.85
N LEU A 42 4.44 -9.96 -6.09
CA LEU A 42 3.23 -10.55 -6.64
C LEU A 42 3.44 -12.05 -6.84
N ASN A 43 2.51 -12.87 -6.38
CA ASN A 43 2.49 -14.32 -6.60
C ASN A 43 1.08 -14.69 -7.06
N VAL A 44 0.97 -15.14 -8.31
CA VAL A 44 -0.31 -15.29 -9.02
C VAL A 44 -0.36 -16.62 -9.76
N ASP A 45 -1.57 -17.14 -9.95
CA ASP A 45 -1.85 -18.43 -10.59
C ASP A 45 -2.61 -18.29 -11.94
N SER A 46 -3.03 -17.07 -12.32
CA SER A 46 -3.72 -16.82 -13.61
C SER A 46 -3.49 -15.41 -14.21
N LEU A 47 -3.77 -15.26 -15.51
CA LEU A 47 -3.76 -13.96 -16.21
C LEU A 47 -4.73 -12.95 -15.59
N LYS A 48 -5.97 -13.38 -15.34
CA LYS A 48 -7.00 -12.51 -14.74
C LYS A 48 -6.59 -12.02 -13.36
N GLU A 49 -5.91 -12.85 -12.58
CA GLU A 49 -5.39 -12.45 -11.26
C GLU A 49 -4.26 -11.45 -11.39
N LEU A 50 -3.30 -11.68 -12.30
CA LEU A 50 -2.22 -10.75 -12.64
C LEU A 50 -2.76 -9.37 -13.07
N GLU A 51 -3.79 -9.33 -13.91
CA GLU A 51 -4.43 -8.10 -14.41
C GLU A 51 -5.25 -7.35 -13.35
N ASN A 52 -5.77 -8.05 -12.33
CA ASN A 52 -6.47 -7.42 -11.20
C ASN A 52 -5.51 -6.99 -10.08
N ALA A 53 -4.37 -7.66 -9.92
CA ALA A 53 -3.42 -7.40 -8.84
C ALA A 53 -2.48 -6.22 -9.13
N PHE A 54 -2.25 -5.89 -10.41
CA PHE A 54 -1.25 -4.89 -10.82
C PHE A 54 -1.71 -3.97 -11.94
N ASN A 55 -1.44 -2.67 -11.77
CA ASN A 55 -1.57 -1.61 -12.77
C ASN A 55 -0.33 -0.70 -12.66
N ILE A 56 0.17 -0.21 -13.79
CA ILE A 56 1.37 0.64 -13.84
C ILE A 56 1.10 2.01 -13.18
N GLU A 57 -0.11 2.57 -13.35
CA GLU A 57 -0.55 3.82 -12.69
C GLU A 57 -0.53 3.75 -11.16
N LYS A 58 -0.60 2.53 -10.61
CA LYS A 58 -0.50 2.28 -9.17
C LYS A 58 0.95 2.18 -8.73
N LEU A 59 1.83 1.60 -9.56
CA LEU A 59 3.28 1.63 -9.31
C LEU A 59 3.78 3.07 -9.31
N GLU A 60 3.41 3.87 -10.31
CA GLU A 60 3.83 5.28 -10.45
C GLU A 60 3.57 6.06 -9.16
N LYS A 61 2.36 6.01 -8.62
CA LYS A 61 1.99 6.68 -7.34
C LYS A 61 2.75 6.15 -6.13
N MET A 62 3.00 4.84 -6.08
CA MET A 62 3.83 4.26 -5.02
C MET A 62 5.30 4.69 -5.13
N LEU A 63 5.80 4.97 -6.34
CA LEU A 63 7.13 5.52 -6.58
C LEU A 63 7.19 7.04 -6.37
N GLU A 64 6.11 7.79 -6.56
CA GLU A 64 6.02 9.22 -6.19
C GLU A 64 6.31 9.41 -4.69
N GLU A 65 5.69 8.60 -3.83
CA GLU A 65 5.88 8.57 -2.36
C GLU A 65 7.23 7.96 -1.90
N THR A 66 8.02 7.40 -2.82
CA THR A 66 9.31 6.75 -2.51
C THR A 66 10.48 7.73 -2.71
N ALA A 67 11.42 7.73 -1.76
CA ALA A 67 12.65 8.51 -1.83
C ALA A 67 13.50 8.11 -3.05
N ASN A 68 14.28 9.05 -3.59
CA ASN A 68 15.22 8.74 -4.67
C ASN A 68 16.41 7.89 -4.18
N GLU A 69 16.75 8.04 -2.89
CA GLU A 69 17.73 7.23 -2.15
C GLU A 69 16.98 6.10 -1.42
N GLY A 70 17.16 4.84 -1.84
CA GLY A 70 16.43 3.71 -1.25
C GLY A 70 16.41 2.45 -2.11
N GLU A 71 16.14 1.30 -1.48
CA GLU A 71 15.97 0.03 -2.20
C GLU A 71 14.54 -0.14 -2.72
N VAL A 72 14.38 -0.36 -4.02
CA VAL A 72 13.11 -0.75 -4.63
C VAL A 72 13.25 -2.10 -5.33
N GLU A 73 12.50 -3.11 -4.84
CA GLU A 73 12.37 -4.43 -5.49
C GLU A 73 10.94 -4.62 -6.00
N PHE A 74 10.79 -4.95 -7.29
CA PHE A 74 9.54 -5.40 -7.89
C PHE A 74 9.70 -6.81 -8.46
N LYS A 75 8.77 -7.70 -8.11
CA LYS A 75 8.86 -9.14 -8.41
C LYS A 75 7.51 -9.76 -8.72
N ILE A 76 7.41 -10.48 -9.83
CA ILE A 76 6.24 -11.29 -10.19
C ILE A 76 6.63 -12.76 -10.23
N THR A 77 5.90 -13.60 -9.50
CA THR A 77 5.91 -15.04 -9.63
C THR A 77 4.62 -15.50 -10.29
N CYS A 78 4.76 -16.17 -11.44
CA CYS A 78 3.64 -16.73 -12.19
C CYS A 78 3.66 -18.26 -12.07
N ASN A 79 2.65 -18.83 -11.43
CA ASN A 79 2.46 -20.27 -11.36
C ASN A 79 1.47 -20.72 -12.45
N LYS A 80 1.58 -21.97 -12.87
CA LYS A 80 0.62 -22.65 -13.73
C LYS A 80 0.40 -24.08 -13.21
N PRO A 81 -0.82 -24.61 -13.31
CA PRO A 81 -1.08 -26.01 -12.98
C PRO A 81 -0.22 -26.94 -13.85
N ALA A 82 0.09 -28.10 -13.29
CA ALA A 82 0.73 -29.17 -14.04
C ALA A 82 -0.20 -29.66 -15.17
N VAL A 83 0.38 -29.95 -16.33
CA VAL A 83 -0.38 -30.43 -17.52
C VAL A 83 -0.90 -31.86 -17.34
N LYS A 84 -0.44 -32.57 -16.30
CA LYS A 84 -0.87 -33.91 -15.89
C LYS A 84 -1.05 -33.93 -14.36
N PRO A 85 -1.95 -34.75 -13.78
CA PRO A 85 -2.21 -34.76 -12.34
C PRO A 85 -0.95 -34.94 -11.46
N ASN A 86 -0.01 -35.79 -11.90
CA ASN A 86 1.25 -36.06 -11.20
C ASN A 86 2.45 -35.32 -11.84
N GLY A 87 2.21 -34.22 -12.56
CA GLY A 87 3.25 -33.42 -13.21
C GLY A 87 3.81 -32.33 -12.30
N VAL A 88 4.97 -31.79 -12.66
CA VAL A 88 5.56 -30.63 -11.99
C VAL A 88 4.72 -29.38 -12.30
N LYS A 89 4.36 -28.59 -11.27
CA LYS A 89 3.75 -27.26 -11.46
C LYS A 89 4.73 -26.37 -12.21
N ARG A 90 4.28 -25.71 -13.29
CA ARG A 90 5.13 -24.77 -14.04
C ARG A 90 5.18 -23.46 -13.26
N LYS A 91 6.39 -22.93 -13.02
CA LYS A 91 6.60 -21.67 -12.30
C LYS A 91 7.69 -20.87 -13.01
N ILE A 92 7.47 -19.57 -13.15
CA ILE A 92 8.50 -18.60 -13.53
C ILE A 92 8.45 -17.42 -12.56
N SER A 93 9.60 -16.83 -12.27
CA SER A 93 9.71 -15.61 -11.47
C SER A 93 10.54 -14.60 -12.22
N TYR A 94 10.09 -13.35 -12.22
CA TYR A 94 10.75 -12.19 -12.78
C TYR A 94 10.96 -11.17 -11.67
N SER A 95 12.11 -10.51 -11.62
CA SER A 95 12.42 -9.51 -10.59
C SER A 95 13.35 -8.42 -11.12
N VAL A 96 13.13 -7.19 -10.65
CA VAL A 96 14.06 -6.07 -10.76
C VAL A 96 14.28 -5.50 -9.36
N LYS A 97 15.52 -5.11 -9.05
CA LYS A 97 15.90 -4.37 -7.85
C LYS A 97 16.73 -3.16 -8.30
N SER A 98 16.52 -2.00 -7.67
CA SER A 98 17.44 -0.86 -7.75
C SER A 98 17.71 -0.29 -6.36
N GLU A 99 18.90 0.28 -6.17
CA GLU A 99 19.35 0.94 -4.91
C GLU A 99 19.50 2.46 -5.09
N ASN A 100 19.39 2.95 -6.33
CA ASN A 100 19.16 4.36 -6.68
C ASN A 100 17.92 4.40 -7.59
N LEU A 101 16.93 5.23 -7.28
CA LEU A 101 15.62 5.15 -7.92
C LEU A 101 15.48 6.10 -9.11
N GLU A 102 15.97 5.68 -10.27
CA GLU A 102 15.60 6.27 -11.57
C GLU A 102 14.17 5.84 -11.94
N LYS A 103 13.18 6.55 -11.39
CA LYS A 103 11.74 6.18 -11.42
C LYS A 103 11.27 5.76 -12.82
N GLU A 104 11.57 6.56 -13.84
CA GLU A 104 11.22 6.28 -15.22
C GLU A 104 11.81 4.96 -15.78
N GLU A 105 13.08 4.67 -15.52
CA GLU A 105 13.71 3.44 -16.00
C GLU A 105 13.18 2.23 -15.25
N PHE A 106 12.97 2.35 -13.94
CA PHE A 106 12.36 1.31 -13.13
C PHE A 106 10.96 0.95 -13.65
N ILE A 107 10.10 1.94 -13.92
CA ILE A 107 8.78 1.75 -14.54
C ILE A 107 8.90 1.00 -15.87
N LYS A 108 9.78 1.45 -16.78
CA LYS A 108 10.01 0.81 -18.10
C LYS A 108 10.50 -0.64 -17.98
N ILE A 109 11.25 -0.99 -16.92
CA ILE A 109 11.65 -2.39 -16.64
C ILE A 109 10.48 -3.20 -16.08
N VAL A 110 9.68 -2.63 -15.16
CA VAL A 110 8.49 -3.29 -14.61
C VAL A 110 7.44 -3.55 -15.70
N GLU A 111 7.22 -2.64 -16.64
CA GLU A 111 6.37 -2.89 -17.80
C GLU A 111 6.84 -4.09 -18.64
N ARG A 112 8.16 -4.21 -18.88
CA ARG A 112 8.73 -5.34 -19.62
C ARG A 112 8.51 -6.66 -18.86
N ILE A 113 8.69 -6.65 -17.53
CA ILE A 113 8.40 -7.79 -16.65
C ILE A 113 6.90 -8.16 -16.69
N TYR A 114 6.01 -7.19 -16.55
CA TYR A 114 4.56 -7.39 -16.58
C TYR A 114 4.08 -7.94 -17.92
N ASN A 115 4.61 -7.42 -19.04
CA ASN A 115 4.33 -7.95 -20.36
C ASN A 115 4.94 -9.36 -20.58
N GLY A 116 6.08 -9.68 -19.96
CA GLY A 116 6.63 -11.03 -19.87
C GLY A 116 5.71 -12.00 -19.10
N ALA A 117 5.22 -11.58 -17.94
CA ALA A 117 4.28 -12.33 -17.12
C ALA A 117 2.95 -12.62 -17.84
N LYS A 118 2.37 -11.62 -18.53
CA LYS A 118 1.18 -11.83 -19.39
C LYS A 118 1.47 -12.81 -20.52
N LYS A 119 2.61 -12.68 -21.22
CA LYS A 119 3.03 -13.64 -22.26
C LYS A 119 3.20 -15.07 -21.70
N TYR A 120 3.75 -15.24 -20.50
CA TYR A 120 3.83 -16.55 -19.85
C TYR A 120 2.45 -17.17 -19.65
N TYR A 121 1.42 -16.38 -19.32
CA TYR A 121 0.06 -16.90 -19.19
C TYR A 121 -0.62 -17.26 -20.52
N LEU A 122 -0.34 -16.52 -21.59
CA LEU A 122 -0.93 -16.73 -22.92
C LEU A 122 -0.35 -17.93 -23.70
N ASN A 123 0.73 -18.57 -23.20
CA ASN A 123 1.37 -19.77 -23.78
C ASN A 123 1.30 -21.02 -22.86
#